data_AF-A0A969YT15-F1
#
_entry.id   AF-A0A969YT15-F1
#
_cell.length_a   1.000
_cell.length_b   1.000
_cell.length_c   1.000
_cell.angle_alpha   90.00
_cell.angle_beta   90.00
_cell.angle_gamma   90.00
#
_symmetry.space_group_name_H-M   'P 1'
#
loop_
_entity.id
_entity.type
_entity.pdbx_description
1 polymer ?
#
loop_
_entity_poly.entity_id
_entity_poly.type
_entity_poly.pdbx_seq_one_letter_code
_entity_poly.pdbx_strand_id
1 'polypeptide(L)' 'MDRLPQTGEKGITLKRQLKGKLVEHRQYTNKHGQDMPEIRNRKWEG' A
#
# COMPACT_ATOMS: atom_id res chain seq x y z
N MET A 1 6.62 15.57 22.02
CA MET A 1 7.18 14.29 21.51
C MET A 1 6.14 13.23 21.79
N ASP A 2 5.02 13.32 21.10
CA ASP A 2 3.79 12.62 21.50
C ASP A 2 3.64 11.35 20.65
N ARG A 3 4.66 10.50 20.71
CA ARG A 3 4.62 9.18 20.09
C ARG A 3 4.02 8.24 21.11
N LEU A 4 2.69 8.26 21.17
CA LEU A 4 1.90 7.21 21.81
C LEU A 4 2.50 5.84 21.40
N PRO A 5 3.11 5.09 22.33
CA PRO A 5 3.81 3.85 21.99
C PRO A 5 2.88 2.81 21.35
N GLN A 6 1.58 2.88 21.63
CA GLN A 6 0.55 2.03 21.00
C GLN A 6 0.37 2.25 19.49
N THR A 7 0.82 3.39 18.95
CA THR A 7 0.69 3.74 17.53
C THR A 7 1.97 3.43 16.75
N GLY A 8 3.09 3.19 17.44
CA GLY A 8 4.38 2.84 16.83
C GLY A 8 4.32 1.51 16.08
N GLU A 9 3.84 0.44 16.73
CA GLU A 9 3.69 -0.88 16.11
C GLU A 9 2.65 -0.89 14.98
N LYS A 10 1.51 -0.21 15.17
CA LYS A 10 0.48 -0.08 14.13
C LYS A 10 1.02 0.68 12.91
N GLY A 11 1.80 1.74 13.14
CA GLY A 11 2.46 2.51 12.07
C GLY A 11 3.55 1.72 11.34
N ILE A 12 4.32 0.89 12.04
CA ILE A 12 5.32 -0.01 11.43
C ILE A 12 4.61 -1.07 10.58
N THR A 13 3.54 -1.66 11.12
CA THR A 13 2.73 -2.66 10.43
C THR A 13 2.11 -2.08 9.16
N LEU A 14 1.53 -0.88 9.24
CA LEU A 14 0.97 -0.18 8.09
C LEU A 14 2.05 0.13 7.05
N LYS A 15 3.22 0.63 7.46
CA LYS A 15 4.35 0.88 6.55
C LYS A 15 4.84 -0.41 5.87
N ARG A 16 4.85 -1.53 6.59
CA ARG A 16 5.25 -2.84 6.04
C ARG A 16 4.21 -3.35 5.03
N GLN A 17 2.92 -3.22 5.35
CA GLN A 17 1.84 -3.58 4.43
C GLN A 17 1.86 -2.71 3.16
N LEU A 18 2.06 -1.40 3.31
CA LEU A 18 2.22 -0.46 2.17
C LEU A 18 3.42 -0.83 1.30
N LYS A 19 4.58 -1.11 1.91
CA LYS A 19 5.77 -1.56 1.17
C LYS A 19 5.53 -2.90 0.45
N GLY A 20 4.84 -3.84 1.10
CA GLY A 20 4.44 -5.10 0.48
C GLY A 20 3.58 -4.89 -0.76
N LYS A 21 2.51 -4.08 -0.62
CA LYS A 21 1.64 -3.73 -1.74
C LYS A 21 2.37 -2.97 -2.86
N LEU A 22 3.33 -2.10 -2.57
CA LEU A 22 4.14 -1.42 -3.59
C LEU A 22 4.98 -2.41 -4.41
N VAL A 23 5.59 -3.39 -3.75
CA VAL A 23 6.39 -4.43 -4.40
C VAL A 23 5.50 -5.36 -5.22
N GLU A 24 4.34 -5.73 -4.69
CA GLU A 24 3.34 -6.54 -5.39
C GLU A 24 2.79 -5.80 -6.63
N HIS A 25 2.49 -4.51 -6.49
CA HIS A 25 2.09 -3.65 -7.59
C HIS A 25 3.17 -3.59 -8.69
N ARG A 26 4.43 -3.38 -8.32
CA ARG A 26 5.53 -3.34 -9.29
C ARG A 26 5.71 -4.69 -10.00
N GLN A 27 5.60 -5.80 -9.28
CA GLN A 27 5.65 -7.14 -9.86
C GLN A 27 4.46 -7.39 -10.80
N TYR A 28 3.26 -6.97 -10.41
CA TYR A 28 2.05 -7.10 -11.20
C TYR A 28 2.17 -6.30 -12.51
N THR A 29 2.59 -5.04 -12.43
CA THR A 29 2.82 -4.19 -13.62
C THR A 29 3.90 -4.78 -14.52
N ASN A 30 4.99 -5.33 -13.98
CA ASN A 30 6.01 -6.00 -14.78
C ASN A 30 5.50 -7.30 -15.46
N LYS A 31 4.64 -8.06 -14.78
CA LYS A 31 4.13 -9.34 -15.27
C LYS A 31 2.99 -9.17 -16.28
N HIS A 32 2.09 -8.22 -16.04
CA HIS A 32 0.87 -8.02 -16.81
C HIS A 32 0.95 -6.80 -17.74
N GLY A 33 1.96 -5.94 -17.59
CA GLY A 33 2.09 -4.69 -18.36
C GLY A 33 1.02 -3.65 -18.03
N GLN A 34 0.28 -3.84 -16.93
CA GLN A 34 -0.89 -3.05 -16.58
C GLN A 34 -0.99 -2.87 -15.06
N ASP A 35 -1.53 -1.73 -14.62
CA ASP A 35 -1.77 -1.46 -13.21
C ASP A 35 -2.76 -2.46 -12.60
N MET A 36 -2.58 -2.74 -11.30
CA MET A 36 -3.46 -3.61 -10.53
C MET A 36 -4.92 -3.17 -10.62
N PRO A 37 -5.88 -4.12 -10.63
CA PRO A 37 -7.30 -3.81 -10.65
C PRO A 37 -7.75 -2.98 -9.44
N GLU A 38 -7.08 -3.12 -8.28
CA GLU A 38 -7.34 -2.28 -7.10
C GLU A 38 -7.04 -0.78 -7.35
N ILE A 39 -6.04 -0.47 -8.17
CA ILE A 39 -5.68 0.91 -8.54
C ILE A 39 -6.56 1.39 -9.70
N ARG A 40 -6.83 0.53 -10.68
CA ARG A 40 -7.67 0.87 -11.86
C ARG A 40 -9.14 1.04 -11.52
N ASN A 41 -9.66 0.28 -10.56
CA ASN A 41 -11.03 0.37 -10.07
C ASN A 41 -11.15 1.39 -8.92
N ARG A 42 -10.08 2.12 -8.60
CA ARG A 42 -10.15 3.24 -7.67
C ARG A 42 -10.85 4.41 -8.37
N LYS A 43 -12.18 4.40 -8.33
CA LYS A 43 -12.96 5.60 -8.63
C LYS A 43 -12.78 6.58 -7.48
N TRP A 44 -12.37 7.79 -7.82
CA TRP A 44 -12.54 8.93 -6.94
C TRP A 44 -14.04 9.23 -6.98
N GLU A 45 -14.79 8.68 -6.03
CA GLU A 45 -16.15 9.14 -5.75
C GLU A 45 -15.99 10.58 -5.27
N GLY A 46 -16.37 11.54 -6.13
CA GLY A 46 -16.23 12.97 -5.92
C GLY A 46 -17.23 13.54 -4.92
#